data_AF-A0AAD6HAJ2-F1
#
_entry.id   AF-A0AAD6HAJ2-F1
#
_cell.length_a   1.000
_cell.length_b   1.000
_cell.length_c   1.000
_cell.angle_alpha   90.00
_cell.angle_beta   90.00
_cell.angle_gamma   90.00
#
_symmetry.space_group_name_H-M   'P 1'
#
loop_
_entity.id
_entity.type
_entity.pdbx_description
1 polymer ?
#
loop_
_entity_poly.entity_id
_entity_poly.type
_entity_poly.pdbx_seq_one_letter_code
_entity_poly.pdbx_strand_id
1 'polypeptide(L)'
;MGSEAENGPFVPALIVVDMQEDFCPPNGSLAVQDARFIAPLINSLLAQPGFVSRIATQDYHPADHISFASNHPAPNNRPFESFIEMKNPNPAPGQDPETKLQQLWPVHCVEGTSGADVIPEIEAERFDLVIQKGRHSQVEMYSAFADAFGNLDPSVTRQSVTVDITSELQAKGVTDVFVVGVAGDYCVKSTAIDAVKAGFRSWLIEEGTKCVNPAGWGQIKEELSIAGVSVIHAGDAVLQKLSVAAQIYFDEVCFSMMPHSTGASTPSVAITALDEKLTDTATKSPAQFLHDHGLTADNLPYWLMNVPHSKWTAECPPFLLDQSPKNIRCLATPDTEYQRQNWELGPFVFADLELLFPVGTNRIDRFQRVPSDLRKYLEYVAHIKAEYGSVMRFVVKERLAWGDGDTKDLIPKGEPFEFDEDIRILYNDWPYGIDTDIIHLVVWTKFELPDDPITGDVTPETHLAIEQYVQRTFCSRVAAEQVVWFKNWKSLKSVHAVEHFHVMLHRPDLVFVREITRGDIPLIERV
;
A
#
# COMPACT_ATOMS: atom_id res chain seq x y z
N MET A 1 8.79 21.73 26.58
CA MET A 1 7.53 21.27 27.21
C MET A 1 7.06 20.07 26.41
N GLY A 2 7.52 18.88 26.75
CA GLY A 2 7.13 17.65 26.06
C GLY A 2 7.25 16.51 27.05
N SER A 3 6.11 16.00 27.52
CA SER A 3 5.98 14.69 28.20
C SER A 3 4.55 14.38 28.71
N GLU A 4 3.55 15.25 28.56
CA GLU A 4 2.18 14.93 29.04
C GLU A 4 1.22 14.39 27.96
N ALA A 5 1.47 14.62 26.66
CA ALA A 5 0.54 14.24 25.59
C ALA A 5 0.59 12.76 25.15
N GLU A 6 1.66 12.02 25.49
CA GLU A 6 1.84 10.62 25.05
C GLU A 6 1.16 9.57 25.94
N ASN A 7 0.62 9.97 27.10
CA ASN A 7 0.00 9.05 28.08
C ASN A 7 -1.53 9.17 28.20
N GLY A 8 -2.19 9.84 27.25
CA GLY A 8 -3.66 9.92 27.20
C GLY A 8 -4.32 8.64 26.67
N PRO A 9 -5.64 8.45 26.89
CA PRO A 9 -6.39 7.33 26.31
C PRO A 9 -6.26 7.32 24.79
N PHE A 10 -6.19 6.11 24.19
CA PHE A 10 -6.09 5.89 22.74
C PHE A 10 -7.39 5.26 22.24
N VAL A 11 -8.28 6.10 21.70
CA VAL A 11 -9.58 5.73 21.17
C VAL A 11 -9.65 6.18 19.71
N PRO A 12 -9.36 5.28 18.74
CA PRO A 12 -9.12 5.68 17.36
C PRO A 12 -10.37 5.57 16.48
N ALA A 13 -10.50 6.50 15.55
CA ALA A 13 -11.48 6.45 14.45
C ALA A 13 -10.76 6.52 13.09
N LEU A 14 -11.37 5.92 12.07
CA LEU A 14 -10.92 5.99 10.68
C LEU A 14 -11.89 6.86 9.87
N ILE A 15 -11.35 7.83 9.13
CA ILE A 15 -12.08 8.64 8.16
C ILE A 15 -11.53 8.31 6.76
N VAL A 16 -12.40 7.77 5.91
CA VAL A 16 -12.14 7.49 4.49
C VAL A 16 -12.74 8.61 3.67
N VAL A 17 -11.88 9.42 3.06
CA VAL A 17 -12.26 10.66 2.40
C VAL A 17 -12.52 10.41 0.92
N ASP A 18 -13.75 10.68 0.50
CA ASP A 18 -14.17 10.91 -0.89
C ASP A 18 -13.72 9.85 -1.91
N MET A 19 -13.78 8.56 -1.55
CA MET A 19 -13.51 7.45 -2.48
C MET A 19 -14.68 7.25 -3.45
N GLN A 20 -14.93 8.23 -4.31
CA GLN A 20 -16.09 8.30 -5.20
C GLN A 20 -15.72 8.11 -6.67
N GLU A 21 -16.71 7.74 -7.49
CA GLU A 21 -16.54 7.47 -8.93
C GLU A 21 -15.92 8.66 -9.68
N ASP A 22 -16.35 9.90 -9.42
CA ASP A 22 -15.83 11.08 -10.13
C ASP A 22 -14.36 11.39 -9.83
N PHE A 23 -13.84 10.93 -8.69
CA PHE A 23 -12.42 11.05 -8.36
C PHE A 23 -11.58 9.87 -8.86
N CYS A 24 -12.20 8.87 -9.51
CA CYS A 24 -11.51 7.64 -9.86
C CYS A 24 -11.49 7.39 -11.39
N PRO A 25 -10.32 7.09 -11.98
CA PRO A 25 -10.26 6.65 -13.37
C PRO A 25 -10.98 5.30 -13.57
N PRO A 26 -11.40 4.96 -14.81
CA PRO A 26 -11.16 5.71 -16.04
C PRO A 26 -12.22 6.78 -16.36
N ASN A 27 -13.34 6.81 -15.66
CA ASN A 27 -14.53 7.58 -16.06
C ASN A 27 -14.79 8.84 -15.23
N GLY A 28 -14.07 9.03 -14.12
CA GLY A 28 -14.33 10.14 -13.22
C GLY A 28 -14.07 11.51 -13.83
N SER A 29 -14.97 12.47 -13.60
CA SER A 29 -14.86 13.82 -14.17
C SER A 29 -13.74 14.67 -13.56
N LEU A 30 -13.29 14.32 -12.35
CA LEU A 30 -12.16 14.92 -11.64
C LEU A 30 -11.21 13.81 -11.17
N ALA A 31 -10.89 12.88 -12.07
CA ALA A 31 -10.12 11.68 -11.73
C ALA A 31 -8.73 11.99 -11.17
N VAL A 32 -8.47 11.49 -9.96
CA VAL A 32 -7.16 11.45 -9.32
C VAL A 32 -6.44 10.19 -9.80
N GLN A 33 -5.23 10.36 -10.33
CA GLN A 33 -4.46 9.23 -10.87
C GLN A 33 -4.26 8.16 -9.80
N ASP A 34 -4.50 6.90 -10.18
CA ASP A 34 -4.33 5.72 -9.33
C ASP A 34 -5.18 5.68 -8.05
N ALA A 35 -6.23 6.52 -7.93
CA ALA A 35 -7.10 6.57 -6.75
C ALA A 35 -7.72 5.20 -6.39
N ARG A 36 -8.10 4.37 -7.37
CA ARG A 36 -8.63 3.03 -7.07
C ARG A 36 -7.61 2.08 -6.43
N PHE A 37 -6.30 2.32 -6.59
CA PHE A 37 -5.27 1.42 -6.06
C PHE A 37 -5.10 1.49 -4.54
N ILE A 38 -5.61 2.53 -3.88
CA ILE A 38 -5.59 2.62 -2.41
C ILE A 38 -6.76 1.87 -1.75
N ALA A 39 -7.80 1.46 -2.51
CA ALA A 39 -8.97 0.77 -1.99
C ALA A 39 -8.64 -0.53 -1.20
N PRO A 40 -7.72 -1.42 -1.63
CA PRO A 40 -7.38 -2.61 -0.86
C PRO A 40 -6.77 -2.30 0.52
N LEU A 41 -5.96 -1.24 0.63
CA LEU A 41 -5.41 -0.80 1.91
C LEU A 41 -6.52 -0.20 2.79
N ILE A 42 -7.38 0.64 2.21
CA ILE A 42 -8.53 1.22 2.92
C ILE A 42 -9.43 0.11 3.47
N ASN A 43 -9.77 -0.92 2.69
CA ASN A 43 -10.55 -2.06 3.18
C ASN A 43 -9.85 -2.83 4.30
N SER A 44 -8.52 -2.98 4.20
CA SER A 44 -7.73 -3.61 5.27
C SER A 44 -7.76 -2.80 6.57
N LEU A 45 -7.81 -1.47 6.48
CA LEU A 45 -7.99 -0.56 7.62
C LEU A 45 -9.42 -0.60 8.16
N LEU A 46 -10.43 -0.61 7.29
CA LEU A 46 -11.83 -0.77 7.68
C LEU A 46 -12.10 -2.08 8.42
N ALA A 47 -11.39 -3.14 8.05
CA ALA A 47 -11.45 -4.43 8.74
C ALA A 47 -10.78 -4.44 10.12
N GLN A 48 -9.98 -3.42 10.48
CA GLN A 48 -9.31 -3.39 11.79
C GLN A 48 -10.34 -3.21 12.92
N PRO A 49 -10.37 -4.10 13.92
CA PRO A 49 -11.34 -4.03 15.01
C PRO A 49 -11.07 -2.87 15.97
N GLY A 50 -9.84 -2.36 16.02
CA GLY A 50 -9.43 -1.31 16.95
C GLY A 50 -10.09 0.05 16.71
N PHE A 51 -10.61 0.32 15.51
CA PHE A 51 -11.35 1.56 15.23
C PHE A 51 -12.75 1.50 15.84
N VAL A 52 -13.04 2.44 16.74
CA VAL A 52 -14.37 2.56 17.37
C VAL A 52 -15.40 3.26 16.46
N SER A 53 -14.93 3.89 15.39
CA SER A 53 -15.76 4.52 14.37
C SER A 53 -15.06 4.50 13.01
N ARG A 54 -15.78 4.08 11.96
CA ARG A 54 -15.38 4.07 10.55
C ARG A 54 -16.32 4.99 9.79
N ILE A 55 -15.80 6.09 9.28
CA ILE A 55 -16.59 7.16 8.67
C ILE A 55 -16.16 7.28 7.21
N ALA A 56 -17.12 7.30 6.29
CA ALA A 56 -16.89 7.73 4.92
C ALA A 56 -17.29 9.19 4.77
N THR A 57 -16.58 9.93 3.91
CA THR A 57 -17.06 11.21 3.40
C THR A 57 -17.37 11.11 1.91
N GLN A 58 -18.31 11.94 1.48
CA GLN A 58 -18.66 12.13 0.08
C GLN A 58 -18.74 13.64 -0.21
N ASP A 59 -18.05 14.10 -1.24
CA ASP A 59 -18.46 15.32 -1.91
C ASP A 59 -19.85 15.10 -2.53
N TYR A 60 -20.73 16.07 -2.32
CA TYR A 60 -22.14 15.94 -2.68
C TYR A 60 -22.71 17.30 -3.07
N HIS A 61 -22.29 17.77 -4.23
CA HIS A 61 -22.51 19.14 -4.66
C HIS A 61 -23.87 19.32 -5.36
N PRO A 62 -24.56 20.45 -5.16
CA PRO A 62 -25.63 20.86 -6.05
C PRO A 62 -25.07 21.22 -7.44
N ALA A 63 -25.86 21.07 -8.50
CA ALA A 63 -25.39 21.35 -9.86
C ALA A 63 -24.93 22.80 -10.08
N ASP A 64 -25.43 23.75 -9.28
CA ASP A 64 -25.07 25.17 -9.31
C ASP A 64 -23.94 25.54 -8.33
N HIS A 65 -23.18 24.55 -7.81
CA HIS A 65 -22.12 24.79 -6.85
C HIS A 65 -21.06 25.78 -7.34
N ILE A 66 -20.62 26.66 -6.43
CA ILE A 66 -19.68 27.76 -6.70
C ILE A 66 -18.32 27.27 -7.19
N SER A 67 -17.91 26.05 -6.88
CA SER A 67 -16.61 25.53 -7.30
C SER A 67 -16.58 25.03 -8.74
N PHE A 68 -17.73 24.88 -9.41
CA PHE A 68 -17.76 24.38 -10.79
C PHE A 68 -17.49 25.50 -11.79
N ALA A 69 -16.51 25.28 -12.66
CA ALA A 69 -16.12 26.24 -13.68
C ALA A 69 -17.28 26.59 -14.63
N SER A 70 -18.16 25.63 -14.94
CA SER A 70 -19.34 25.84 -15.81
C SER A 70 -20.35 26.85 -15.27
N ASN A 71 -20.33 27.14 -13.97
CA ASN A 71 -21.24 28.08 -13.31
C ASN A 71 -20.74 29.53 -13.34
N HIS A 72 -19.57 29.77 -13.94
CA HIS A 72 -18.96 31.10 -14.04
C HIS A 72 -18.86 31.58 -15.50
N PRO A 73 -18.92 32.91 -15.73
CA PRO A 73 -18.81 33.46 -17.07
C PRO A 73 -17.36 33.43 -17.60
N ALA A 74 -17.20 33.22 -18.90
CA ALA A 74 -15.93 33.38 -19.58
C ALA A 74 -15.40 34.82 -19.45
N PRO A 75 -14.06 35.03 -19.35
CA PRO A 75 -13.00 34.04 -19.53
C PRO A 75 -12.60 33.27 -18.26
N ASN A 76 -13.15 33.61 -17.09
CA ASN A 76 -12.75 33.06 -15.78
C ASN A 76 -13.55 31.80 -15.42
N ASN A 77 -13.62 30.85 -16.34
CA ASN A 77 -14.47 29.66 -16.24
C ASN A 77 -13.78 28.38 -16.74
N ARG A 78 -12.45 28.31 -16.57
CA ARG A 78 -11.65 27.15 -16.97
C ARG A 78 -11.30 26.29 -15.76
N PRO A 79 -11.68 25.01 -15.75
CA PRO A 79 -11.27 24.06 -14.72
C PRO A 79 -9.75 24.07 -14.51
N PHE A 80 -9.31 23.86 -13.26
CA PHE A 80 -7.91 23.82 -12.81
C PHE A 80 -7.15 25.16 -12.91
N GLU A 81 -7.49 26.02 -13.87
CA GLU A 81 -6.79 27.29 -14.15
C GLU A 81 -7.43 28.50 -13.47
N SER A 82 -8.76 28.58 -13.46
CA SER A 82 -9.48 29.80 -13.03
C SER A 82 -9.70 29.83 -11.53
N PHE A 83 -9.68 31.05 -10.98
CA PHE A 83 -10.01 31.33 -9.60
C PHE A 83 -11.09 32.42 -9.54
N ILE A 84 -11.98 32.33 -8.56
CA ILE A 84 -12.97 33.37 -8.25
C ILE A 84 -12.85 33.79 -6.79
N GLU A 85 -13.26 35.03 -6.49
CA GLU A 85 -13.41 35.48 -5.11
C GLU A 85 -14.73 34.96 -4.54
N MET A 86 -14.63 33.95 -3.69
CA MET A 86 -15.74 33.43 -2.91
C MET A 86 -15.93 34.29 -1.67
N LYS A 87 -17.16 34.72 -1.40
CA LYS A 87 -17.52 35.49 -0.20
C LYS A 87 -18.07 34.55 0.87
N ASN A 88 -17.71 34.78 2.12
CA ASN A 88 -18.28 34.04 3.24
C ASN A 88 -19.80 34.25 3.28
N PRO A 89 -20.64 33.21 3.09
CA PRO A 89 -22.09 33.35 3.13
C PRO A 89 -22.62 33.63 4.55
N ASN A 90 -21.80 33.38 5.58
CA ASN A 90 -22.15 33.55 6.99
C ASN A 90 -21.11 34.42 7.71
N PRO A 91 -21.01 35.73 7.38
CA PRO A 91 -20.09 36.62 8.07
C PRO A 91 -20.50 36.85 9.53
N ALA A 92 -19.53 37.13 10.39
CA ALA A 92 -19.81 37.50 11.77
C ALA A 92 -20.71 38.77 11.82
N PRO A 93 -21.64 38.88 12.79
CA PRO A 93 -22.56 40.01 12.86
C PRO A 93 -21.83 41.37 12.87
N GLY A 94 -22.17 42.23 11.92
CA GLY A 94 -21.59 43.59 11.82
C GLY A 94 -20.22 43.65 11.15
N GLN A 95 -19.74 42.57 10.53
CA GLN A 95 -18.52 42.56 9.74
C GLN A 95 -18.83 42.42 8.24
N ASP A 96 -17.96 43.00 7.41
CA ASP A 96 -17.98 42.76 5.97
C ASP A 96 -17.61 41.29 5.69
N PRO A 97 -18.20 40.66 4.65
CA PRO A 97 -17.89 39.27 4.34
C PRO A 97 -16.43 39.09 3.95
N GLU A 98 -15.75 38.21 4.68
CA GLU A 98 -14.43 37.71 4.30
C GLU A 98 -14.48 37.09 2.90
N THR A 99 -13.38 37.22 2.16
CA THR A 99 -13.24 36.60 0.84
C THR A 99 -12.05 35.66 0.79
N LYS A 100 -12.20 34.58 0.02
CA LYS A 100 -11.12 33.64 -0.29
C LYS A 100 -11.12 33.33 -1.78
N LEU A 101 -9.94 33.06 -2.33
CA LEU A 101 -9.84 32.55 -3.69
C LEU A 101 -10.29 31.09 -3.72
N GLN A 102 -11.26 30.81 -4.58
CA GLN A 102 -11.76 29.49 -4.88
C GLN A 102 -11.23 29.05 -6.25
N GLN A 103 -10.51 27.94 -6.29
CA GLN A 103 -10.13 27.29 -7.55
C GLN A 103 -11.37 26.67 -8.19
N LEU A 104 -11.50 26.80 -9.51
CA LEU A 104 -12.62 26.22 -10.25
C LEU A 104 -12.28 24.83 -10.77
N TRP A 105 -13.23 23.91 -10.61
CA TRP A 105 -13.12 22.49 -10.97
C TRP A 105 -14.05 22.13 -12.13
N PRO A 106 -13.83 20.98 -12.80
CA PRO A 106 -14.87 20.35 -13.60
C PRO A 106 -16.12 20.08 -12.75
N VAL A 107 -17.27 19.88 -13.38
CA VAL A 107 -18.45 19.40 -12.66
C VAL A 107 -18.16 17.97 -12.17
N HIS A 108 -18.30 17.74 -10.87
CA HIS A 108 -18.01 16.45 -10.23
C HIS A 108 -18.91 16.25 -9.00
N CYS A 109 -19.09 15.00 -8.59
CA CYS A 109 -19.78 14.59 -7.38
C CYS A 109 -21.15 15.27 -7.19
N VAL A 110 -21.89 15.45 -8.29
CA VAL A 110 -23.21 16.10 -8.26
C VAL A 110 -24.20 15.20 -7.51
N GLU A 111 -25.01 15.80 -6.64
CA GLU A 111 -25.99 15.10 -5.83
C GLU A 111 -26.91 14.21 -6.67
N GLY A 112 -27.09 12.95 -6.23
CA GLY A 112 -27.93 11.97 -6.89
C GLY A 112 -27.39 11.39 -8.20
N THR A 113 -26.15 11.72 -8.59
CA THR A 113 -25.50 11.13 -9.77
C THR A 113 -24.56 9.99 -9.38
N SER A 114 -24.29 9.08 -10.33
CA SER A 114 -23.36 7.98 -10.10
C SER A 114 -21.93 8.44 -9.83
N GLY A 115 -21.55 9.64 -10.29
CA GLY A 115 -20.24 10.22 -10.02
C GLY A 115 -20.00 10.49 -8.53
N ALA A 116 -21.06 10.73 -7.76
CA ALA A 116 -21.00 10.90 -6.31
C ALA A 116 -21.03 9.57 -5.53
N ASP A 117 -21.27 8.43 -6.17
CA ASP A 117 -21.31 7.15 -5.48
C ASP A 117 -19.91 6.74 -5.03
N VAL A 118 -19.83 6.12 -3.85
CA VAL A 118 -18.60 5.45 -3.38
C VAL A 118 -18.25 4.34 -4.37
N ILE A 119 -16.97 4.24 -4.74
CA ILE A 119 -16.53 3.22 -5.70
C ILE A 119 -16.81 1.80 -5.16
N PRO A 120 -17.19 0.85 -6.04
CA PRO A 120 -17.57 -0.50 -5.62
C PRO A 120 -16.42 -1.31 -5.01
N GLU A 121 -15.17 -0.88 -5.17
CA GLU A 121 -14.00 -1.53 -4.55
C GLU A 121 -13.89 -1.26 -3.05
N ILE A 122 -14.58 -0.25 -2.51
CA ILE A 122 -14.63 0.02 -1.08
C ILE A 122 -15.74 -0.82 -0.44
N GLU A 123 -15.42 -1.52 0.65
CA GLU A 123 -16.37 -2.32 1.45
C GLU A 123 -17.28 -1.38 2.28
N ALA A 124 -18.19 -0.69 1.59
CA ALA A 124 -19.01 0.38 2.15
C ALA A 124 -19.92 -0.06 3.31
N GLU A 125 -20.24 -1.35 3.38
CA GLU A 125 -20.99 -1.96 4.49
C GLU A 125 -20.24 -1.90 5.84
N ARG A 126 -18.94 -1.60 5.84
CA ARG A 126 -18.13 -1.44 7.06
C ARG A 126 -18.17 -0.02 7.63
N PHE A 127 -18.77 0.94 6.93
CA PHE A 127 -18.92 2.28 7.46
C PHE A 127 -20.04 2.33 8.50
N ASP A 128 -19.74 2.95 9.64
CA ASP A 128 -20.72 3.25 10.67
C ASP A 128 -21.52 4.50 10.31
N LEU A 129 -20.94 5.38 9.49
CA LEU A 129 -21.48 6.69 9.12
C LEU A 129 -20.95 7.13 7.76
N VAL A 130 -21.82 7.74 6.96
CA VAL A 130 -21.45 8.43 5.71
C VAL A 130 -21.81 9.90 5.85
N ILE A 131 -20.84 10.78 5.60
CA ILE A 131 -20.98 12.24 5.73
C ILE A 131 -20.87 12.87 4.35
N GLN A 132 -21.95 13.49 3.89
CA GLN A 132 -21.96 14.28 2.68
C GLN A 132 -21.57 15.74 2.99
N LYS A 133 -20.57 16.26 2.28
CA LYS A 133 -20.03 17.63 2.37
C LYS A 133 -20.11 18.37 1.02
N GLY A 134 -19.84 19.67 1.01
CA GLY A 134 -19.89 20.49 -0.22
C GLY A 134 -21.31 20.81 -0.70
N ARG A 135 -22.32 20.71 0.18
CA ARG A 135 -23.74 20.79 -0.21
C ARG A 135 -24.28 22.22 -0.40
N HIS A 136 -23.58 23.22 0.13
CA HIS A 136 -24.03 24.60 0.04
C HIS A 136 -23.50 25.24 -1.24
N SER A 137 -24.41 25.66 -2.14
CA SER A 137 -24.03 26.14 -3.48
C SER A 137 -23.10 27.38 -3.52
N GLN A 138 -22.89 28.08 -2.41
CA GLN A 138 -22.13 29.34 -2.35
C GLN A 138 -20.82 29.24 -1.56
N VAL A 139 -20.50 28.07 -0.99
CA VAL A 139 -19.27 27.89 -0.21
C VAL A 139 -18.71 26.49 -0.40
N GLU A 140 -17.41 26.42 -0.71
CA GLU A 140 -16.67 25.16 -0.80
C GLU A 140 -16.44 24.54 0.58
N MET A 141 -16.35 23.21 0.64
CA MET A 141 -16.07 22.47 1.86
C MET A 141 -15.25 21.21 1.58
N TYR A 142 -13.92 21.39 1.44
CA TYR A 142 -13.00 20.25 1.32
C TYR A 142 -12.94 19.39 2.58
N SER A 143 -13.00 20.02 3.76
CA SER A 143 -12.91 19.34 5.05
C SER A 143 -14.25 18.77 5.49
N ALA A 144 -14.24 17.60 6.14
CA ALA A 144 -15.43 17.07 6.80
C ALA A 144 -15.81 17.85 8.09
N PHE A 145 -14.90 18.68 8.61
CA PHE A 145 -15.06 19.40 9.87
C PHE A 145 -15.49 20.86 9.68
N ALA A 146 -14.94 21.54 8.66
CA ALA A 146 -15.11 22.98 8.48
C ALA A 146 -15.33 23.38 7.03
N ASP A 147 -16.05 24.49 6.82
CA ASP A 147 -16.15 25.10 5.50
C ASP A 147 -14.83 25.74 5.04
N ALA A 148 -14.78 26.26 3.81
CA ALA A 148 -13.59 26.91 3.27
C ALA A 148 -13.11 28.12 4.09
N PHE A 149 -13.92 28.69 4.98
CA PHE A 149 -13.54 29.79 5.88
C PHE A 149 -12.99 29.29 7.22
N GLY A 150 -13.08 28.00 7.50
CA GLY A 150 -12.58 27.37 8.73
C GLY A 150 -13.60 27.38 9.87
N ASN A 151 -14.89 27.55 9.56
CA ASN A 151 -15.95 27.51 10.56
C ASN A 151 -16.20 26.06 11.02
N LEU A 152 -15.91 25.77 12.28
CA LEU A 152 -16.22 24.49 12.93
C LEU A 152 -17.59 24.47 13.61
N ASP A 153 -18.30 25.61 13.64
CA ASP A 153 -19.61 25.70 14.29
C ASP A 153 -20.69 25.01 13.42
N PRO A 154 -21.32 23.92 13.92
CA PRO A 154 -22.32 23.18 13.16
C PRO A 154 -23.56 24.03 12.83
N SER A 155 -23.85 25.09 13.60
CA SER A 155 -24.96 26.00 13.28
C SER A 155 -24.71 26.80 12.00
N VAL A 156 -23.44 27.03 11.66
CA VAL A 156 -22.97 27.71 10.44
C VAL A 156 -22.89 26.72 9.28
N THR A 157 -22.29 25.54 9.52
CA THR A 157 -21.99 24.57 8.45
C THR A 157 -23.13 23.60 8.12
N ARG A 158 -24.27 23.65 8.84
CA ARG A 158 -25.42 22.74 8.63
C ARG A 158 -25.96 22.62 7.21
N GLN A 159 -25.72 23.62 6.35
CA GLN A 159 -26.12 23.58 4.94
C GLN A 159 -25.04 22.97 4.05
N SER A 160 -23.79 22.97 4.49
CA SER A 160 -22.63 22.49 3.76
C SER A 160 -22.33 21.02 4.03
N VAL A 161 -22.62 20.54 5.26
CA VAL A 161 -22.36 19.16 5.70
C VAL A 161 -23.56 18.55 6.40
N THR A 162 -23.78 17.25 6.19
CA THR A 162 -24.94 16.51 6.73
C THR A 162 -24.83 16.14 8.20
N VAL A 163 -23.61 15.98 8.72
CA VAL A 163 -23.35 15.52 10.08
C VAL A 163 -22.22 16.34 10.68
N ASP A 164 -22.41 16.77 11.93
CA ASP A 164 -21.33 17.35 12.72
C ASP A 164 -20.40 16.24 13.22
N ILE A 165 -19.36 15.97 12.44
CA ILE A 165 -18.38 14.92 12.74
C ILE A 165 -17.68 15.14 14.08
N THR A 166 -17.51 16.40 14.52
CA THR A 166 -16.85 16.72 15.80
C THR A 166 -17.66 16.16 16.95
N SER A 167 -18.97 16.45 16.97
CA SER A 167 -19.88 15.94 18.00
C SER A 167 -19.98 14.42 17.97
N GLU A 168 -20.04 13.79 16.78
CA GLU A 168 -20.09 12.34 16.64
C GLU A 168 -18.84 11.64 17.21
N LEU A 169 -17.65 12.15 16.89
CA LEU A 169 -16.39 11.62 17.39
C LEU A 169 -16.24 11.83 18.91
N GLN A 170 -16.60 13.02 19.41
CA GLN A 170 -16.57 13.32 20.84
C GLN A 170 -17.54 12.45 21.65
N ALA A 171 -18.75 12.20 21.12
CA ALA A 171 -19.73 11.32 21.76
C ALA A 171 -19.23 9.88 21.90
N LYS A 172 -18.37 9.42 20.97
CA LYS A 172 -17.68 8.12 21.03
C LYS A 172 -16.37 8.15 21.83
N GLY A 173 -16.02 9.29 22.42
CA GLY A 173 -14.78 9.45 23.19
C GLY A 173 -13.51 9.34 22.34
N VAL A 174 -13.60 9.56 21.02
CA VAL A 174 -12.47 9.45 20.10
C VAL A 174 -11.40 10.48 20.47
N THR A 175 -10.15 10.01 20.48
CA THR A 175 -8.97 10.84 20.73
C THR A 175 -8.05 10.93 19.53
N ASP A 176 -8.10 9.93 18.64
CA ASP A 176 -7.22 9.79 17.48
C ASP A 176 -8.05 9.60 16.21
N VAL A 177 -7.74 10.37 15.18
CA VAL A 177 -8.40 10.31 13.88
C VAL A 177 -7.36 9.92 12.84
N PHE A 178 -7.60 8.81 12.15
CA PHE A 178 -6.80 8.34 11.04
C PHE A 178 -7.50 8.70 9.73
N VAL A 179 -6.80 9.37 8.82
CA VAL A 179 -7.35 9.90 7.58
C VAL A 179 -6.68 9.24 6.38
N VAL A 180 -7.50 8.74 5.46
CA VAL A 180 -7.14 8.13 4.17
C VAL A 180 -8.12 8.57 3.10
N GLY A 181 -7.88 8.26 1.83
CA GLY A 181 -8.76 8.59 0.72
C GLY A 181 -8.16 9.63 -0.23
N VAL A 182 -9.01 10.38 -0.93
CA VAL A 182 -8.60 11.38 -1.93
C VAL A 182 -9.26 12.74 -1.71
N ALA A 183 -8.69 13.85 -2.16
CA ALA A 183 -7.30 13.98 -2.60
C ALA A 183 -6.36 14.38 -1.45
N GLY A 184 -5.15 13.82 -1.43
CA GLY A 184 -4.11 14.04 -0.43
C GLY A 184 -3.76 15.51 -0.20
N ASP A 185 -3.83 16.33 -1.25
CA ASP A 185 -3.53 17.76 -1.30
C ASP A 185 -4.73 18.68 -1.08
N TYR A 186 -5.95 18.13 -1.00
CA TYR A 186 -7.20 18.88 -0.82
C TYR A 186 -8.04 18.35 0.35
N CYS A 187 -9.02 17.47 0.09
CA CYS A 187 -10.01 17.00 1.07
C CYS A 187 -9.36 16.24 2.23
N VAL A 188 -8.41 15.35 1.94
CA VAL A 188 -7.67 14.59 2.96
C VAL A 188 -6.86 15.53 3.83
N LYS A 189 -6.08 16.44 3.22
CA LYS A 189 -5.29 17.44 3.95
C LYS A 189 -6.16 18.32 4.84
N SER A 190 -7.23 18.89 4.29
CA SER A 190 -8.10 19.82 5.01
C SER A 190 -8.79 19.13 6.18
N THR A 191 -9.30 17.90 5.96
CA THR A 191 -9.90 17.07 7.00
C THR A 191 -8.89 16.74 8.10
N ALA A 192 -7.67 16.34 7.75
CA ALA A 192 -6.64 16.01 8.74
C ALA A 192 -6.22 17.22 9.57
N ILE A 193 -6.05 18.40 8.95
CA ILE A 193 -5.71 19.65 9.64
C ILE A 193 -6.84 20.10 10.56
N ASP A 194 -8.08 20.07 10.09
CA ASP A 194 -9.20 20.54 10.90
C ASP A 194 -9.56 19.56 12.03
N ALA A 195 -9.23 18.26 11.89
CA ALA A 195 -9.29 17.33 13.02
C ALA A 195 -8.36 17.77 14.17
N VAL A 196 -7.16 18.30 13.86
CA VAL A 196 -6.28 18.88 14.90
C VAL A 196 -6.92 20.12 15.54
N LYS A 197 -7.49 21.02 14.73
CA LYS A 197 -8.18 22.22 15.24
C LYS A 197 -9.39 21.87 16.11
N ALA A 198 -10.08 20.78 15.79
CA ALA A 198 -11.20 20.24 16.56
C ALA A 198 -10.76 19.49 17.83
N GLY A 199 -9.45 19.32 18.05
CA GLY A 199 -8.87 18.79 19.29
C GLY A 199 -8.47 17.31 19.25
N PHE A 200 -8.49 16.66 18.08
CA PHE A 200 -8.07 15.26 17.92
C PHE A 200 -6.58 15.15 17.58
N ARG A 201 -5.95 14.05 17.98
CA ARG A 201 -4.66 13.65 17.40
C ARG A 201 -4.92 13.14 15.98
N SER A 202 -4.32 13.78 15.00
CA SER A 202 -4.59 13.51 13.58
C SER A 202 -3.43 12.76 12.93
N TRP A 203 -3.77 11.66 12.28
CA TRP A 203 -2.84 10.74 11.64
C TRP A 203 -3.22 10.59 10.17
N LEU A 204 -2.31 10.89 9.24
CA LEU A 204 -2.53 10.65 7.81
C LEU A 204 -1.70 9.45 7.39
N ILE A 205 -2.35 8.43 6.81
CA ILE A 205 -1.64 7.23 6.33
C ILE A 205 -1.25 7.45 4.87
N GLU A 206 0.06 7.60 4.61
CA GLU A 206 0.59 8.05 3.32
C GLU A 206 0.24 7.11 2.16
N GLU A 207 0.35 5.79 2.35
CA GLU A 207 -0.02 4.80 1.33
C GLU A 207 -1.54 4.73 1.09
N GLY A 208 -2.32 5.32 2.01
CA GLY A 208 -3.77 5.38 1.94
C GLY A 208 -4.30 6.62 1.23
N THR A 209 -3.46 7.42 0.55
CA THR A 209 -3.91 8.62 -0.15
C THR A 209 -3.30 8.80 -1.55
N LYS A 210 -3.96 9.59 -2.40
CA LYS A 210 -3.48 10.03 -3.72
C LYS A 210 -3.81 11.51 -3.91
N CYS A 211 -2.91 12.26 -4.56
CA CYS A 211 -3.04 13.70 -4.77
C CYS A 211 -3.52 14.03 -6.18
N VAL A 212 -4.25 15.15 -6.32
CA VAL A 212 -4.54 15.76 -7.63
C VAL A 212 -3.23 16.20 -8.30
N ASN A 213 -2.32 16.79 -7.53
CA ASN A 213 -0.97 17.14 -7.96
C ASN A 213 0.10 16.37 -7.15
N PRO A 214 0.53 15.18 -7.61
CA PRO A 214 1.53 14.37 -6.93
C PRO A 214 2.86 15.11 -6.68
N ALA A 215 3.29 15.99 -7.60
CA ALA A 215 4.54 16.73 -7.46
C ALA A 215 4.56 17.69 -6.26
N GLY A 216 3.38 18.11 -5.78
CA GLY A 216 3.24 18.97 -4.61
C GLY A 216 3.30 18.24 -3.27
N TRP A 217 3.28 16.91 -3.25
CA TRP A 217 3.06 16.13 -2.02
C TRP A 217 4.09 16.42 -0.91
N GLY A 218 5.37 16.62 -1.26
CA GLY A 218 6.40 16.97 -0.29
C GLY A 218 6.08 18.24 0.51
N GLN A 219 5.61 19.29 -0.18
CA GLN A 219 5.18 20.54 0.46
C GLN A 219 3.93 20.31 1.31
N ILE A 220 2.98 19.52 0.83
CA ILE A 220 1.76 19.20 1.59
C ILE A 220 2.10 18.48 2.91
N LYS A 221 3.06 17.55 2.90
CA LYS A 221 3.54 16.89 4.13
C LYS A 221 4.15 17.87 5.13
N GLU A 222 4.87 18.88 4.66
CA GLU A 222 5.41 19.95 5.51
C GLU A 222 4.26 20.78 6.13
N GLU A 223 3.27 21.16 5.34
CA GLU A 223 2.11 21.90 5.82
C GLU A 223 1.27 21.10 6.84
N LEU A 224 1.09 19.80 6.60
CA LEU A 224 0.45 18.86 7.53
C LEU A 224 1.21 18.78 8.86
N SER A 225 2.53 18.61 8.80
CA SER A 225 3.40 18.56 9.98
C SER A 225 3.35 19.86 10.79
N ILE A 226 3.44 21.02 10.12
CA ILE A 226 3.31 22.36 10.75
C ILE A 226 1.96 22.51 11.44
N ALA A 227 0.89 21.97 10.84
CA ALA A 227 -0.45 21.99 11.40
C ALA A 227 -0.68 20.97 12.54
N GLY A 228 0.32 20.15 12.87
CA GLY A 228 0.25 19.14 13.93
C GLY A 228 -0.30 17.78 13.51
N VAL A 229 -0.42 17.52 12.21
CA VAL A 229 -0.80 16.21 11.68
C VAL A 229 0.44 15.33 11.57
N SER A 230 0.34 14.09 12.07
CA SER A 230 1.39 13.09 11.91
C SER A 230 1.17 12.28 10.63
N VAL A 231 2.05 12.45 9.65
CA VAL A 231 2.08 11.59 8.45
C VAL A 231 2.82 10.31 8.79
N ILE A 232 2.15 9.17 8.64
CA ILE A 232 2.63 7.85 9.03
C ILE A 232 2.51 6.85 7.88
N HIS A 233 3.27 5.76 7.97
CA HIS A 233 3.19 4.65 7.05
C HIS A 233 2.21 3.57 7.54
N ALA A 234 1.63 2.80 6.62
CA ALA A 234 0.73 1.70 6.96
C ALA A 234 1.35 0.62 7.90
N GLY A 235 2.69 0.57 7.98
CA GLY A 235 3.43 -0.32 8.89
C GLY A 235 3.78 0.29 10.25
N ASP A 236 3.40 1.52 10.54
CA ASP A 236 3.83 2.22 11.76
C ASP A 236 3.30 1.58 13.05
N ALA A 237 4.10 1.67 14.10
CA ALA A 237 3.81 1.07 15.41
C ALA A 237 2.51 1.63 16.04
N VAL A 238 2.07 2.84 15.68
CA VAL A 238 0.80 3.39 16.15
C VAL A 238 -0.40 2.60 15.65
N LEU A 239 -0.36 2.05 14.43
CA LEU A 239 -1.41 1.18 13.91
C LEU A 239 -1.38 -0.20 14.56
N GLN A 240 -0.22 -0.65 15.04
CA GLN A 240 -0.11 -1.88 15.85
C GLN A 240 -0.83 -1.75 17.19
N LYS A 241 -1.08 -0.53 17.70
CA LYS A 241 -1.90 -0.32 18.91
C LYS A 241 -3.37 -0.69 18.66
N LEU A 242 -3.85 -0.74 17.41
CA LEU A 242 -5.22 -1.10 17.08
C LEU A 242 -5.55 -2.55 17.47
N SER A 243 -4.59 -3.47 17.35
CA SER A 243 -4.76 -4.87 17.76
C SER A 243 -4.78 -5.02 19.29
N VAL A 244 -4.02 -4.20 20.01
CA VAL A 244 -4.00 -4.18 21.49
C VAL A 244 -5.24 -3.49 22.06
N ALA A 245 -5.71 -2.41 21.45
CA ALA A 245 -6.94 -1.72 21.85
C ALA A 245 -8.17 -2.61 21.67
N ALA A 246 -8.20 -3.41 20.60
CA ALA A 246 -9.23 -4.44 20.40
C ALA A 246 -9.20 -5.49 21.52
N GLN A 247 -8.01 -5.95 21.93
CA GLN A 247 -7.84 -6.90 23.04
C GLN A 247 -8.34 -6.31 24.38
N ILE A 248 -8.03 -5.04 24.69
CA ILE A 248 -8.45 -4.38 25.95
C ILE A 248 -9.97 -4.14 25.98
N TYR A 249 -10.57 -3.70 24.88
CA TYR A 249 -12.02 -3.52 24.78
C TYR A 249 -12.76 -4.87 24.88
N PHE A 250 -12.21 -5.91 24.26
CA PHE A 250 -12.73 -7.28 24.36
C PHE A 250 -12.56 -7.83 25.78
N ASP A 251 -11.41 -7.60 26.42
CA ASP A 251 -11.12 -8.03 27.79
C ASP A 251 -12.01 -7.29 28.81
N GLU A 252 -12.30 -6.00 28.67
CA GLU A 252 -13.23 -5.28 29.58
C GLU A 252 -14.67 -5.79 29.47
N VAL A 253 -15.12 -6.19 28.29
CA VAL A 253 -16.44 -6.81 28.05
C VAL A 253 -16.47 -8.26 28.54
N CYS A 254 -15.39 -9.01 28.32
CA CYS A 254 -15.26 -10.43 28.71
C CYS A 254 -14.92 -10.64 30.19
N PHE A 255 -14.31 -9.68 30.89
CA PHE A 255 -13.99 -9.80 32.33
C PHE A 255 -15.24 -9.88 33.22
N SER A 256 -16.43 -9.52 32.69
CA SER A 256 -17.70 -9.77 33.38
C SER A 256 -18.18 -11.23 33.29
N MET A 257 -17.55 -12.05 32.45
CA MET A 257 -17.95 -13.44 32.19
C MET A 257 -16.73 -14.36 32.05
N MET A 258 -16.35 -14.99 33.16
CA MET A 258 -15.77 -16.35 33.31
C MET A 258 -14.39 -16.46 34.01
N PRO A 259 -14.11 -17.59 34.70
CA PRO A 259 -12.98 -17.75 35.62
C PRO A 259 -11.75 -18.46 35.02
N HIS A 260 -10.62 -18.21 35.67
CA HIS A 260 -9.26 -18.62 35.34
C HIS A 260 -8.98 -20.13 35.29
N SER A 261 -8.07 -20.55 34.41
CA SER A 261 -7.07 -21.57 34.76
C SER A 261 -5.78 -21.44 33.94
N THR A 262 -4.69 -21.88 34.57
CA THR A 262 -3.29 -21.57 34.29
C THR A 262 -2.56 -22.70 33.55
N GLY A 263 -1.73 -22.32 32.56
CA GLY A 263 -0.30 -22.69 32.42
C GLY A 263 0.13 -24.13 32.20
N ALA A 264 0.98 -24.35 31.17
CA ALA A 264 2.16 -25.21 31.23
C ALA A 264 3.06 -25.03 29.98
N SER A 265 4.34 -25.31 30.15
CA SER A 265 5.48 -24.92 29.31
C SER A 265 6.22 -26.09 28.64
N THR A 266 7.16 -25.74 27.74
CA THR A 266 8.40 -26.45 27.27
C THR A 266 8.26 -27.66 26.30
N PRO A 267 9.30 -28.09 25.52
CA PRO A 267 10.63 -27.54 25.14
C PRO A 267 11.03 -27.68 23.63
N SER A 268 12.27 -27.28 23.34
CA SER A 268 13.09 -27.39 22.10
C SER A 268 13.35 -28.82 21.57
N VAL A 269 13.33 -29.02 20.23
CA VAL A 269 14.04 -30.12 19.51
C VAL A 269 14.45 -29.67 18.09
N ALA A 270 15.65 -30.12 17.67
CA ALA A 270 16.37 -29.83 16.43
C ALA A 270 15.89 -30.62 15.19
N ILE A 271 16.27 -30.08 14.02
CA ILE A 271 15.97 -30.49 12.65
C ILE A 271 16.60 -31.85 12.30
N THR A 272 15.80 -32.77 11.74
CA THR A 272 16.24 -33.76 10.75
C THR A 272 15.01 -34.35 10.03
N ALA A 273 15.16 -34.62 8.72
CA ALA A 273 14.29 -35.38 7.81
C ALA A 273 13.26 -34.59 6.97
N LEU A 274 13.75 -33.99 5.87
CA LEU A 274 13.07 -34.03 4.58
C LEU A 274 13.35 -35.42 3.96
N ASP A 275 12.28 -36.09 3.52
CA ASP A 275 12.18 -37.41 2.87
C ASP A 275 12.61 -38.69 3.65
N GLU A 276 11.64 -39.33 4.33
CA GLU A 276 11.08 -40.65 3.93
C GLU A 276 10.05 -41.22 4.95
N LYS A 277 8.99 -41.82 4.38
CA LYS A 277 8.08 -42.85 4.95
C LYS A 277 7.19 -42.47 6.15
N LEU A 278 6.06 -41.81 5.84
CA LEU A 278 4.83 -42.00 6.60
C LEU A 278 4.32 -43.42 6.36
N THR A 279 4.47 -44.25 7.39
CA THR A 279 3.78 -45.53 7.50
C THR A 279 2.31 -45.27 7.85
N ASP A 280 1.49 -46.11 7.23
CA ASP A 280 0.04 -46.17 7.19
C ASP A 280 -0.67 -45.74 8.50
N THR A 281 -1.28 -44.56 8.49
CA THR A 281 -2.36 -44.19 9.41
C THR A 281 -3.49 -43.53 8.61
N ALA A 282 -4.40 -44.37 8.13
CA ALA A 282 -5.74 -44.05 7.63
C ALA A 282 -5.90 -42.63 7.04
N THR A 283 -5.44 -42.43 5.80
CA THR A 283 -5.76 -41.23 5.02
C THR A 283 -7.27 -41.15 4.85
N LYS A 284 -7.91 -40.25 5.62
CA LYS A 284 -9.29 -39.86 5.37
C LYS A 284 -9.41 -39.43 3.90
N SER A 285 -10.43 -39.92 3.20
CA SER A 285 -10.66 -39.50 1.82
C SER A 285 -10.82 -37.97 1.75
N PRO A 286 -10.42 -37.29 0.66
CA PRO A 286 -10.59 -35.84 0.52
C PRO A 286 -12.03 -35.39 0.79
N ALA A 287 -13.02 -36.18 0.35
CA ALA A 287 -14.43 -35.94 0.60
C ALA A 287 -14.78 -35.97 2.10
N GLN A 288 -14.15 -36.85 2.87
CA GLN A 288 -14.36 -36.95 4.31
C GLN A 288 -13.65 -35.83 5.08
N PHE A 289 -12.46 -35.39 4.65
CA PHE A 289 -11.82 -34.21 5.23
C PHE A 289 -12.67 -32.95 5.02
N LEU A 290 -13.17 -32.74 3.81
CA LEU A 290 -14.06 -31.62 3.49
C LEU A 290 -15.34 -31.67 4.33
N HIS A 291 -15.98 -32.83 4.42
CA HIS A 291 -17.19 -33.02 5.23
C HIS A 291 -16.95 -32.74 6.73
N ASP A 292 -15.89 -33.30 7.30
CA ASP A 292 -15.55 -33.14 8.72
C ASP A 292 -15.28 -31.68 9.12
N HIS A 293 -14.88 -30.83 8.16
CA HIS A 293 -14.54 -29.42 8.39
C HIS A 293 -15.54 -28.44 7.73
N GLY A 294 -16.67 -28.93 7.21
CA GLY A 294 -17.70 -28.08 6.58
C GLY A 294 -17.25 -27.36 5.30
N LEU A 295 -16.26 -27.91 4.59
CA LEU A 295 -15.70 -27.35 3.36
C LEU A 295 -16.31 -28.02 2.12
N THR A 296 -16.26 -27.34 0.98
CA THR A 296 -16.61 -27.90 -0.35
C THR A 296 -15.47 -27.65 -1.32
N ALA A 297 -15.45 -28.36 -2.45
CA ALA A 297 -14.48 -28.10 -3.52
C ALA A 297 -14.57 -26.66 -4.06
N ASP A 298 -15.78 -26.08 -4.06
CA ASP A 298 -16.05 -24.71 -4.50
C ASP A 298 -15.74 -23.65 -3.43
N ASN A 299 -15.41 -24.06 -2.19
CA ASN A 299 -15.10 -23.18 -1.07
C ASN A 299 -13.85 -23.67 -0.33
N LEU A 300 -12.79 -23.95 -1.10
CA LEU A 300 -11.51 -24.37 -0.53
C LEU A 300 -10.79 -23.15 0.05
N PRO A 301 -10.36 -23.17 1.33
CA PRO A 301 -9.58 -22.08 1.88
C PRO A 301 -8.25 -21.88 1.13
N TYR A 302 -7.78 -20.63 1.02
CA TYR A 302 -6.59 -20.28 0.23
C TYR A 302 -5.33 -21.07 0.65
N TRP A 303 -5.22 -21.45 1.92
CA TRP A 303 -4.07 -22.22 2.41
C TRP A 303 -4.11 -23.71 2.03
N LEU A 304 -5.19 -24.21 1.43
CA LEU A 304 -5.29 -25.55 0.88
C LEU A 304 -5.20 -25.58 -0.65
N MET A 305 -5.33 -24.42 -1.30
CA MET A 305 -5.25 -24.27 -2.75
C MET A 305 -3.84 -24.62 -3.26
N ASN A 306 -3.77 -25.36 -4.37
CA ASN A 306 -2.53 -25.92 -4.94
C ASN A 306 -1.73 -26.82 -3.96
N VAL A 307 -2.36 -27.34 -2.90
CA VAL A 307 -1.72 -28.27 -1.95
C VAL A 307 -2.19 -29.70 -2.22
N PRO A 308 -1.27 -30.68 -2.36
CA PRO A 308 -1.66 -32.09 -2.45
C PRO A 308 -2.54 -32.51 -1.27
N HIS A 309 -3.59 -33.30 -1.51
CA HIS A 309 -4.55 -33.68 -0.47
C HIS A 309 -3.91 -34.36 0.75
N SER A 310 -2.79 -35.06 0.57
CA SER A 310 -2.01 -35.69 1.65
C SER A 310 -1.37 -34.69 2.61
N LYS A 311 -1.29 -33.41 2.24
CA LYS A 311 -0.69 -32.32 3.02
C LYS A 311 -1.73 -31.31 3.52
N TRP A 312 -3.02 -31.60 3.41
CA TRP A 312 -4.07 -30.71 3.89
C TRP A 312 -4.07 -30.62 5.42
N THR A 313 -4.15 -29.40 5.92
CA THR A 313 -4.19 -29.09 7.36
C THR A 313 -5.55 -28.49 7.72
N ALA A 314 -6.06 -28.83 8.90
CA ALA A 314 -7.33 -28.27 9.40
C ALA A 314 -7.23 -26.76 9.61
N GLU A 315 -6.08 -26.29 10.08
CA GLU A 315 -5.80 -24.89 10.36
C GLU A 315 -4.86 -24.27 9.31
N CYS A 316 -4.93 -22.94 9.17
CA CYS A 316 -4.02 -22.19 8.31
C CYS A 316 -2.60 -22.25 8.91
N PRO A 317 -1.58 -22.67 8.14
CA PRO A 317 -0.21 -22.69 8.61
C PRO A 317 0.26 -21.30 9.09
N PRO A 318 1.06 -21.20 10.17
CA PRO A 318 1.48 -19.91 10.73
C PRO A 318 2.14 -18.95 9.73
N PHE A 319 2.91 -19.47 8.78
CA PHE A 319 3.58 -18.66 7.74
C PHE A 319 2.62 -18.08 6.69
N LEU A 320 1.37 -18.53 6.67
CA LEU A 320 0.29 -18.03 5.82
C LEU A 320 -0.74 -17.22 6.62
N LEU A 321 -0.57 -17.06 7.92
CA LEU A 321 -1.34 -16.09 8.69
C LEU A 321 -0.95 -14.66 8.29
N ASP A 322 -1.88 -13.74 8.46
CA ASP A 322 -1.68 -12.29 8.28
C ASP A 322 -1.10 -11.88 6.91
N GLN A 323 -1.42 -12.65 5.87
CA GLN A 323 -1.01 -12.33 4.50
C GLN A 323 -1.80 -11.15 3.93
N SER A 324 -1.16 -10.34 3.10
CA SER A 324 -1.83 -9.23 2.42
C SER A 324 -2.99 -9.73 1.54
N PRO A 325 -4.02 -8.92 1.29
CA PRO A 325 -5.12 -9.32 0.39
C PRO A 325 -4.63 -9.72 -1.01
N LYS A 326 -3.54 -9.11 -1.50
CA LYS A 326 -2.89 -9.50 -2.77
C LYS A 326 -2.35 -10.94 -2.69
N ASN A 327 -1.65 -11.28 -1.60
CA ASN A 327 -1.13 -12.63 -1.40
C ASN A 327 -2.24 -13.64 -1.20
N ILE A 328 -3.27 -13.33 -0.41
CA ILE A 328 -4.43 -14.22 -0.20
C ILE A 328 -5.11 -14.52 -1.54
N ARG A 329 -5.38 -13.49 -2.37
CA ARG A 329 -5.96 -13.68 -3.70
C ARG A 329 -5.08 -14.55 -4.59
N CYS A 330 -3.79 -14.27 -4.64
CA CYS A 330 -2.85 -15.07 -5.43
C CYS A 330 -2.82 -16.53 -4.95
N LEU A 331 -2.71 -16.77 -3.64
CA LEU A 331 -2.71 -18.11 -3.04
C LEU A 331 -4.04 -18.85 -3.28
N ALA A 332 -5.17 -18.13 -3.35
CA ALA A 332 -6.48 -18.70 -3.64
C ALA A 332 -6.71 -19.03 -5.13
N THR A 333 -5.80 -18.65 -6.02
CA THR A 333 -5.89 -18.94 -7.46
C THR A 333 -5.27 -20.31 -7.77
N PRO A 334 -5.95 -21.21 -8.51
CA PRO A 334 -5.33 -22.42 -9.03
C PRO A 334 -4.16 -22.12 -9.96
N ASP A 335 -3.06 -22.87 -9.86
CA ASP A 335 -1.89 -22.69 -10.74
C ASP A 335 -2.27 -22.78 -12.23
N THR A 336 -3.28 -23.58 -12.58
CA THR A 336 -3.80 -23.73 -13.95
C THR A 336 -4.47 -22.49 -14.50
N GLU A 337 -4.95 -21.59 -13.64
CA GLU A 337 -5.55 -20.32 -14.03
C GLU A 337 -4.52 -19.18 -14.10
N TYR A 338 -3.31 -19.41 -13.58
CA TYR A 338 -2.25 -18.43 -13.63
C TYR A 338 -1.64 -18.32 -15.04
N GLN A 339 -1.67 -17.11 -15.60
CA GLN A 339 -1.01 -16.81 -16.87
C GLN A 339 0.37 -16.24 -16.63
N ARG A 340 1.40 -16.94 -17.15
CA ARG A 340 2.76 -16.44 -17.11
C ARG A 340 2.92 -15.21 -18.00
N GLN A 341 3.78 -14.30 -17.55
CA GLN A 341 4.07 -13.07 -18.25
C GLN A 341 5.14 -13.33 -19.31
N ASN A 342 4.79 -13.06 -20.57
CA ASN A 342 5.69 -13.25 -21.71
C ASN A 342 6.46 -11.97 -22.05
N TRP A 343 7.50 -12.11 -22.87
CA TRP A 343 8.37 -11.00 -23.25
C TRP A 343 7.66 -9.93 -24.10
N GLU A 344 6.65 -10.30 -24.89
CA GLU A 344 5.90 -9.39 -25.79
C GLU A 344 4.85 -8.53 -25.08
N LEU A 345 4.37 -8.96 -23.90
CA LEU A 345 3.59 -8.16 -22.96
C LEU A 345 4.47 -7.27 -22.09
N GLY A 346 5.77 -7.57 -22.04
CA GLY A 346 6.81 -6.84 -21.33
C GLY A 346 6.98 -5.36 -21.72
N PRO A 347 6.88 -4.91 -22.99
CA PRO A 347 7.02 -3.51 -23.35
C PRO A 347 5.94 -2.60 -22.74
N PHE A 348 4.81 -3.14 -22.29
CA PHE A 348 3.79 -2.38 -21.55
C PHE A 348 4.05 -2.31 -20.03
N VAL A 349 5.04 -3.05 -19.53
CA VAL A 349 5.47 -3.11 -18.12
C VAL A 349 6.91 -2.60 -17.93
N PHE A 350 7.70 -2.56 -19.00
CA PHE A 350 9.16 -2.32 -19.01
C PHE A 350 9.62 -1.21 -19.96
N ALA A 351 8.74 -0.32 -20.42
CA ALA A 351 9.14 0.75 -21.34
C ALA A 351 9.96 1.85 -20.65
N ASP A 352 11.26 1.63 -20.52
CA ASP A 352 12.29 2.67 -20.43
C ASP A 352 12.95 2.84 -21.81
N LEU A 353 12.22 3.47 -22.74
CA LEU A 353 12.81 4.08 -23.95
C LEU A 353 12.22 5.47 -24.13
N GLU A 354 12.85 6.42 -23.43
CA GLU A 354 12.48 7.83 -23.26
C GLU A 354 12.47 8.69 -24.55
N LEU A 355 12.48 8.09 -25.75
CA LEU A 355 12.64 8.85 -27.01
C LEU A 355 11.54 8.65 -28.07
N LEU A 356 10.58 7.73 -27.88
CA LEU A 356 9.53 7.52 -28.89
C LEU A 356 8.09 7.46 -28.35
N PHE A 357 7.86 7.38 -27.03
CA PHE A 357 6.52 7.40 -26.44
C PHE A 357 6.51 8.16 -25.10
N PRO A 358 5.73 9.25 -24.92
CA PRO A 358 5.70 10.05 -23.68
C PRO A 358 5.01 9.38 -22.47
N VAL A 359 4.76 8.07 -22.47
CA VAL A 359 3.91 7.39 -21.47
C VAL A 359 4.43 5.96 -21.20
N GLY A 360 5.62 5.83 -20.62
CA GLY A 360 6.09 4.55 -20.07
C GLY A 360 5.57 4.40 -18.63
N THR A 361 4.68 3.44 -18.35
CA THR A 361 4.20 3.18 -16.99
C THR A 361 5.08 2.12 -16.32
N ASN A 362 5.88 2.53 -15.33
CA ASN A 362 6.69 1.65 -14.48
C ASN A 362 5.77 0.78 -13.57
N ARG A 363 5.22 -0.33 -14.11
CA ARG A 363 4.19 -1.18 -13.48
C ARG A 363 4.76 -2.44 -12.81
N ILE A 364 5.85 -2.28 -12.05
CA ILE A 364 6.49 -3.39 -11.31
C ILE A 364 5.50 -4.08 -10.34
N ASP A 365 4.45 -3.37 -9.88
CA ASP A 365 3.36 -3.89 -9.05
C ASP A 365 2.60 -5.08 -9.69
N ARG A 366 2.63 -5.20 -11.02
CA ARG A 366 1.99 -6.28 -11.77
C ARG A 366 2.77 -7.59 -11.75
N PHE A 367 4.04 -7.58 -11.34
CA PHE A 367 4.74 -8.83 -11.12
C PHE A 367 4.12 -9.59 -9.94
N GLN A 368 3.76 -10.84 -10.22
CA GLN A 368 3.26 -11.80 -9.24
C GLN A 368 3.98 -13.12 -9.47
N ARG A 369 4.08 -13.93 -8.43
CA ARG A 369 4.57 -15.31 -8.55
C ARG A 369 3.40 -16.20 -8.96
N VAL A 370 3.71 -17.36 -9.52
CA VAL A 370 2.74 -18.46 -9.59
C VAL A 370 2.24 -18.74 -8.16
N PRO A 371 0.94 -19.01 -7.94
CA PRO A 371 0.38 -19.21 -6.60
C PRO A 371 1.14 -20.21 -5.73
N SER A 372 1.50 -21.38 -6.28
CA SER A 372 2.30 -22.36 -5.56
C SER A 372 3.73 -21.88 -5.22
N ASP A 373 4.35 -21.10 -6.10
CA ASP A 373 5.68 -20.51 -5.85
C ASP A 373 5.61 -19.40 -4.79
N LEU A 374 4.52 -18.62 -4.76
CA LEU A 374 4.28 -17.66 -3.68
C LEU A 374 4.17 -18.37 -2.32
N ARG A 375 3.44 -19.48 -2.27
CA ARG A 375 3.31 -20.28 -1.03
C ARG A 375 4.68 -20.74 -0.53
N LYS A 376 5.46 -21.38 -1.41
CA LYS A 376 6.80 -21.90 -1.06
C LYS A 376 7.73 -20.76 -0.65
N TYR A 377 7.65 -19.61 -1.31
CA TYR A 377 8.41 -18.41 -0.93
C TYR A 377 8.07 -17.95 0.50
N LEU A 378 6.78 -17.89 0.86
CA LEU A 378 6.36 -17.47 2.20
C LEU A 378 6.80 -18.46 3.29
N GLU A 379 6.67 -19.76 3.01
CA GLU A 379 7.18 -20.82 3.88
C GLU A 379 8.70 -20.70 4.09
N TYR A 380 9.42 -20.49 2.99
CA TYR A 380 10.86 -20.27 2.99
C TYR A 380 11.26 -19.04 3.80
N VAL A 381 10.59 -17.90 3.60
CA VAL A 381 10.86 -16.66 4.36
C VAL A 381 10.63 -16.87 5.86
N ALA A 382 9.58 -17.58 6.25
CA ALA A 382 9.32 -17.90 7.65
C ALA A 382 10.42 -18.78 8.25
N HIS A 383 10.88 -19.79 7.50
CA HIS A 383 12.00 -20.64 7.91
C HIS A 383 13.30 -19.85 8.07
N ILE A 384 13.66 -19.02 7.09
CA ILE A 384 14.86 -18.19 7.16
C ILE A 384 14.81 -17.22 8.33
N LYS A 385 13.66 -16.59 8.60
CA LYS A 385 13.50 -15.72 9.79
C LYS A 385 13.68 -16.51 11.08
N ALA A 386 13.17 -17.73 11.16
CA ALA A 386 13.32 -18.58 12.34
C ALA A 386 14.79 -19.03 12.57
N GLU A 387 15.51 -19.37 11.51
CA GLU A 387 16.88 -19.91 11.61
C GLU A 387 17.95 -18.81 11.70
N TYR A 388 17.85 -17.78 10.86
CA TYR A 388 18.88 -16.74 10.73
C TYR A 388 18.52 -15.45 11.48
N GLY A 389 17.29 -15.33 11.99
CA GLY A 389 16.76 -14.12 12.63
C GLY A 389 16.32 -13.04 11.64
N SER A 390 16.95 -12.94 10.47
CA SER A 390 16.52 -12.06 9.39
C SER A 390 16.89 -12.61 8.01
N VAL A 391 16.09 -12.25 7.00
CA VAL A 391 16.37 -12.57 5.59
C VAL A 391 17.66 -11.91 5.12
N MET A 392 17.93 -10.68 5.58
CA MET A 392 19.19 -9.97 5.29
C MET A 392 20.40 -10.78 5.72
N ARG A 393 20.40 -11.30 6.97
CA ARG A 393 21.54 -12.05 7.49
C ARG A 393 21.81 -13.30 6.65
N PHE A 394 20.75 -14.03 6.30
CA PHE A 394 20.83 -15.17 5.39
C PHE A 394 21.40 -14.78 4.03
N VAL A 395 20.86 -13.76 3.38
CA VAL A 395 21.29 -13.35 2.03
C VAL A 395 22.77 -12.95 2.04
N VAL A 396 23.18 -12.08 2.96
CA VAL A 396 24.57 -11.59 3.03
C VAL A 396 25.57 -12.72 3.33
N LYS A 397 25.19 -13.63 4.23
CA LYS A 397 26.05 -14.74 4.65
C LYS A 397 26.09 -15.89 3.65
N GLU A 398 24.92 -16.42 3.28
CA GLU A 398 24.79 -17.68 2.55
C GLU A 398 24.72 -17.47 1.03
N ARG A 399 24.14 -16.35 0.55
CA ARG A 399 23.99 -16.09 -0.89
C ARG A 399 25.10 -15.21 -1.45
N LEU A 400 25.39 -14.09 -0.80
CA LEU A 400 26.37 -13.11 -1.27
C LEU A 400 27.80 -13.43 -0.82
N ALA A 401 27.94 -14.20 0.27
CA ALA A 401 29.20 -14.54 0.90
C ALA A 401 30.07 -13.29 1.18
N TRP A 402 29.44 -12.23 1.68
CA TRP A 402 30.12 -10.97 2.00
C TRP A 402 30.58 -10.86 3.46
N GLY A 403 30.11 -11.75 4.33
CA GLY A 403 30.48 -11.79 5.74
C GLY A 403 29.52 -12.64 6.57
N ASP A 404 29.32 -12.28 7.83
CA ASP A 404 28.48 -13.01 8.78
C ASP A 404 27.00 -12.55 8.78
N GLY A 405 26.70 -11.54 7.96
CA GLY A 405 25.36 -10.99 7.78
C GLY A 405 25.08 -9.76 8.64
N ASP A 406 26.12 -8.99 8.96
CA ASP A 406 26.05 -7.75 9.73
C ASP A 406 26.11 -6.52 8.81
N THR A 407 25.65 -5.36 9.28
CA THR A 407 25.71 -4.09 8.53
C THR A 407 27.13 -3.68 8.14
N LYS A 408 28.13 -4.05 8.94
CA LYS A 408 29.56 -3.81 8.64
C LYS A 408 30.03 -4.53 7.37
N ASP A 409 29.37 -5.63 7.00
CA ASP A 409 29.73 -6.44 5.82
C ASP A 409 29.27 -5.75 4.52
N LEU A 410 28.40 -4.74 4.63
CA LEU A 410 27.83 -3.96 3.54
C LEU A 410 28.55 -2.62 3.31
N ILE A 411 29.71 -2.39 3.93
CA ILE A 411 30.50 -1.19 3.63
C ILE A 411 31.13 -1.35 2.23
N PRO A 412 30.84 -0.47 1.26
CA PRO A 412 31.45 -0.54 -0.06
C PRO A 412 32.93 -0.14 0.00
N LYS A 413 33.72 -0.68 -0.93
CA LYS A 413 35.14 -0.40 -1.07
C LYS A 413 35.41 0.95 -1.75
N GLY A 414 34.49 1.41 -2.59
CA GLY A 414 34.59 2.68 -3.30
C GLY A 414 33.25 3.22 -3.78
N GLU A 415 33.29 4.02 -4.84
CA GLU A 415 32.11 4.64 -5.42
C GLU A 415 31.19 3.61 -6.11
N PRO A 416 29.90 3.92 -6.31
CA PRO A 416 28.97 3.04 -6.99
C PRO A 416 29.52 2.50 -8.33
N PHE A 417 29.44 1.18 -8.49
CA PHE A 417 29.90 0.46 -9.69
C PHE A 417 31.41 0.54 -10.01
N GLU A 418 32.25 0.98 -9.07
CA GLU A 418 33.71 1.02 -9.24
C GLU A 418 34.38 -0.34 -9.03
N PHE A 419 33.95 -1.10 -8.01
CA PHE A 419 34.57 -2.37 -7.62
C PHE A 419 33.61 -3.55 -7.75
N ASP A 420 34.01 -4.57 -8.53
CA ASP A 420 33.24 -5.82 -8.69
C ASP A 420 33.06 -6.59 -7.37
N GLU A 421 33.91 -6.34 -6.36
CA GLU A 421 33.77 -6.98 -5.05
C GLU A 421 32.49 -6.55 -4.32
N ASP A 422 32.02 -5.33 -4.58
CA ASP A 422 30.83 -4.72 -3.97
C ASP A 422 29.53 -5.13 -4.65
N ILE A 423 29.61 -5.95 -5.71
CA ILE A 423 28.47 -6.37 -6.52
C ILE A 423 28.40 -7.90 -6.60
N ARG A 424 27.19 -8.45 -6.55
CA ARG A 424 26.93 -9.86 -6.86
C ARG A 424 25.72 -9.97 -7.78
N ILE A 425 25.87 -10.73 -8.86
CA ILE A 425 24.78 -11.05 -9.77
C ILE A 425 24.41 -12.50 -9.48
N LEU A 426 23.18 -12.71 -9.03
CA LEU A 426 22.65 -14.04 -8.71
C LEU A 426 21.33 -14.25 -9.47
N TYR A 427 20.89 -15.49 -9.57
CA TYR A 427 19.51 -15.72 -9.95
C TYR A 427 18.57 -15.15 -8.88
N ASN A 428 17.39 -14.73 -9.29
CA ASN A 428 16.32 -14.54 -8.33
C ASN A 428 15.93 -15.90 -7.77
N ASP A 429 16.17 -16.12 -6.48
CA ASP A 429 15.86 -17.36 -5.79
C ASP A 429 14.38 -17.75 -5.86
N TRP A 430 13.51 -16.73 -6.02
CA TRP A 430 12.07 -16.86 -6.15
C TRP A 430 11.56 -15.95 -7.26
N PRO A 431 11.73 -16.33 -8.54
CA PRO A 431 11.40 -15.50 -9.68
C PRO A 431 9.90 -15.21 -9.76
N TYR A 432 9.53 -14.17 -10.50
CA TYR A 432 8.12 -13.91 -10.83
C TYR A 432 7.56 -15.00 -11.76
N GLY A 433 6.23 -15.08 -11.86
CA GLY A 433 5.54 -15.98 -12.78
C GLY A 433 5.66 -15.48 -14.22
N ILE A 434 6.88 -15.50 -14.73
CA ILE A 434 7.29 -15.12 -16.09
C ILE A 434 7.54 -16.38 -16.92
N ASP A 435 7.59 -16.22 -18.23
CA ASP A 435 7.92 -17.31 -19.14
C ASP A 435 9.34 -17.86 -18.89
N THR A 436 9.50 -19.17 -19.11
CA THR A 436 10.75 -19.88 -18.82
C THR A 436 11.91 -19.49 -19.73
N ASP A 437 11.64 -18.78 -20.82
CA ASP A 437 12.66 -18.23 -21.71
C ASP A 437 13.13 -16.82 -21.27
N ILE A 438 12.63 -16.33 -20.13
CA ILE A 438 13.07 -15.10 -19.47
C ILE A 438 13.87 -15.47 -18.22
N ILE A 439 15.14 -15.08 -18.17
CA ILE A 439 15.99 -15.28 -16.99
C ILE A 439 15.88 -14.08 -16.08
N HIS A 440 15.47 -14.29 -14.84
CA HIS A 440 15.35 -13.25 -13.81
C HIS A 440 16.56 -13.26 -12.87
N LEU A 441 17.39 -12.23 -13.00
CA LEU A 441 18.57 -12.02 -12.17
C LEU A 441 18.33 -10.90 -11.15
N VAL A 442 19.13 -10.93 -10.08
CA VAL A 442 19.20 -9.87 -9.08
C VAL A 442 20.65 -9.41 -8.98
N VAL A 443 20.85 -8.11 -9.13
CA VAL A 443 22.14 -7.46 -8.94
C VAL A 443 22.13 -6.82 -7.56
N TRP A 444 22.89 -7.39 -6.63
CA TRP A 444 23.03 -6.95 -5.25
C TRP A 444 24.23 -6.01 -5.12
N THR A 445 24.07 -4.92 -4.37
CA THR A 445 25.10 -3.90 -4.16
C THR A 445 25.38 -3.65 -2.67
N LYS A 446 26.62 -3.33 -2.32
CA LYS A 446 26.99 -2.82 -0.99
C LYS A 446 26.71 -1.32 -0.82
N PHE A 447 26.71 -0.58 -1.92
CA PHE A 447 26.44 0.86 -1.93
C PHE A 447 24.95 1.15 -2.10
N GLU A 448 24.57 2.36 -1.69
CA GLU A 448 23.21 2.85 -1.84
C GLU A 448 22.86 3.14 -3.30
N LEU A 449 21.59 2.95 -3.65
CA LEU A 449 21.00 3.34 -4.91
C LEU A 449 19.92 4.38 -4.59
N PRO A 450 20.26 5.68 -4.52
CA PRO A 450 19.32 6.72 -4.13
C PRO A 450 18.02 6.68 -4.93
N ASP A 451 16.90 6.77 -4.20
CA ASP A 451 15.59 6.94 -4.80
C ASP A 451 15.28 8.44 -4.84
N ASP A 452 14.60 8.88 -5.90
CA ASP A 452 13.93 10.17 -5.95
C ASP A 452 12.83 10.18 -4.86
N PRO A 453 12.92 11.08 -3.87
CA PRO A 453 11.98 11.11 -2.75
C PRO A 453 10.56 11.54 -3.15
N ILE A 454 10.38 12.05 -4.37
CA ILE A 454 9.13 12.52 -4.95
C ILE A 454 8.46 11.41 -5.76
N THR A 455 9.19 10.73 -6.64
CA THR A 455 8.61 9.70 -7.52
C THR A 455 8.66 8.29 -6.93
N GLY A 456 9.56 8.04 -5.98
CA GLY A 456 9.85 6.69 -5.46
C GLY A 456 10.61 5.80 -6.45
N ASP A 457 10.96 6.32 -7.62
CA ASP A 457 11.86 5.70 -8.59
C ASP A 457 13.33 6.03 -8.24
N VAL A 458 14.30 5.46 -8.94
CA VAL A 458 15.71 5.85 -8.79
C VAL A 458 15.94 7.30 -9.24
N THR A 459 16.87 8.02 -8.60
CA THR A 459 17.23 9.38 -9.07
C THR A 459 17.76 9.33 -10.51
N PRO A 460 17.67 10.40 -11.31
CA PRO A 460 18.20 10.42 -12.68
C PRO A 460 19.69 10.03 -12.76
N GLU A 461 20.50 10.42 -11.77
CA GLU A 461 21.91 10.04 -11.70
C GLU A 461 22.09 8.55 -11.42
N THR A 462 21.25 8.00 -10.53
CA THR A 462 21.25 6.57 -10.19
C THR A 462 20.76 5.73 -11.36
N HIS A 463 19.71 6.18 -12.06
CA HIS A 463 19.20 5.56 -13.27
C HIS A 463 20.30 5.46 -14.33
N LEU A 464 20.97 6.58 -14.62
CA LEU A 464 22.05 6.62 -15.59
C LEU A 464 23.22 5.69 -15.20
N ALA A 465 23.57 5.63 -13.91
CA ALA A 465 24.64 4.75 -13.43
C ALA A 465 24.27 3.26 -13.58
N ILE A 466 23.04 2.89 -13.24
CA ILE A 466 22.53 1.52 -13.43
C ILE A 466 22.48 1.19 -14.93
N GLU A 467 21.95 2.08 -15.76
CA GLU A 467 21.86 1.88 -17.22
C GLU A 467 23.24 1.64 -17.84
N GLN A 468 24.23 2.45 -17.49
CA GLN A 468 25.61 2.27 -17.95
C GLN A 468 26.22 0.94 -17.47
N TYR A 469 25.94 0.55 -16.23
CA TYR A 469 26.38 -0.74 -15.71
C TYR A 469 25.71 -1.90 -16.46
N VAL A 470 24.39 -1.82 -16.70
CA VAL A 470 23.62 -2.85 -17.40
C VAL A 470 24.09 -3.00 -18.84
N GLN A 471 24.27 -1.90 -19.55
CA GLN A 471 24.78 -1.90 -20.93
C GLN A 471 26.18 -2.53 -21.01
N ARG A 472 27.09 -2.16 -20.10
CA ARG A 472 28.44 -2.71 -20.08
C ARG A 472 28.46 -4.21 -19.75
N THR A 473 27.61 -4.63 -18.83
CA THR A 473 27.67 -5.96 -18.22
C THR A 473 26.86 -7.00 -19.00
N PHE A 474 25.62 -6.67 -19.36
CA PHE A 474 24.69 -7.59 -20.03
C PHE A 474 24.65 -7.38 -21.54
N CYS A 475 24.61 -6.13 -22.00
CA CYS A 475 24.47 -5.84 -23.44
C CYS A 475 25.75 -6.12 -24.25
N SER A 476 26.82 -6.56 -23.59
CA SER A 476 28.02 -7.09 -24.25
C SER A 476 27.77 -8.42 -24.97
N ARG A 477 26.79 -9.21 -24.52
CA ARG A 477 26.47 -10.54 -25.07
C ARG A 477 24.97 -10.79 -25.30
N VAL A 478 24.11 -9.90 -24.82
CA VAL A 478 22.65 -9.96 -25.04
C VAL A 478 22.24 -8.70 -25.80
N ALA A 479 21.33 -8.79 -26.77
CA ALA A 479 20.88 -7.61 -27.49
C ALA A 479 20.15 -6.65 -26.53
N ALA A 480 20.30 -5.33 -26.70
CA ALA A 480 19.76 -4.35 -25.75
C ALA A 480 18.24 -4.46 -25.61
N GLU A 481 17.53 -4.76 -26.70
CA GLU A 481 16.09 -5.02 -26.73
C GLU A 481 15.65 -6.32 -26.02
N GLN A 482 16.62 -7.18 -25.65
CA GLN A 482 16.43 -8.41 -24.89
C GLN A 482 16.88 -8.29 -23.44
N VAL A 483 17.21 -7.07 -23.00
CA VAL A 483 17.61 -6.76 -21.62
C VAL A 483 16.67 -5.71 -21.06
N VAL A 484 16.15 -5.98 -19.88
CA VAL A 484 15.37 -5.01 -19.11
C VAL A 484 15.89 -5.02 -17.69
N TRP A 485 15.94 -3.85 -17.05
CA TRP A 485 16.20 -3.77 -15.63
C TRP A 485 15.12 -2.92 -14.94
N PHE A 486 14.95 -3.16 -13.65
CA PHE A 486 14.08 -2.35 -12.81
C PHE A 486 14.52 -2.47 -11.35
N LYS A 487 14.21 -1.47 -10.55
CA LYS A 487 14.41 -1.51 -9.10
C LYS A 487 13.04 -1.60 -8.42
N ASN A 488 12.84 -2.59 -7.55
CA ASN A 488 11.61 -2.63 -6.75
C ASN A 488 11.54 -1.38 -5.88
N TRP A 489 10.38 -0.73 -5.85
CA TRP A 489 10.11 0.36 -4.92
C TRP A 489 10.40 -0.08 -3.48
N LYS A 490 10.76 0.87 -2.62
CA LYS A 490 11.03 0.58 -1.20
C LYS A 490 9.92 -0.25 -0.56
N SER A 491 8.65 -0.02 -0.89
CA SER A 491 7.49 -0.78 -0.39
C SER A 491 7.34 -2.21 -0.91
N LEU A 492 8.03 -2.58 -2.00
CA LEU A 492 7.97 -3.91 -2.63
C LEU A 492 9.24 -4.74 -2.37
N LYS A 493 10.27 -4.16 -1.74
CA LYS A 493 11.52 -4.87 -1.41
C LYS A 493 11.27 -5.92 -0.32
N SER A 494 11.65 -7.16 -0.58
CA SER A 494 11.62 -8.22 0.44
C SER A 494 12.79 -8.13 1.44
N VAL A 495 13.86 -7.42 1.05
CA VAL A 495 15.06 -7.19 1.87
C VAL A 495 15.44 -5.72 1.76
N HIS A 496 14.98 -4.91 2.71
CA HIS A 496 15.22 -3.46 2.70
C HIS A 496 16.66 -3.06 3.06
N ALA A 497 17.41 -3.98 3.68
CA ALA A 497 18.72 -3.67 4.25
C ALA A 497 19.90 -3.95 3.29
N VAL A 498 19.66 -4.56 2.13
CA VAL A 498 20.67 -4.77 1.08
C VAL A 498 20.11 -4.24 -0.23
N GLU A 499 20.77 -3.22 -0.79
CA GLU A 499 20.34 -2.62 -2.04
C GLU A 499 20.52 -3.60 -3.20
N HIS A 500 19.53 -3.59 -4.10
CA HIS A 500 19.53 -4.44 -5.28
C HIS A 500 18.58 -3.89 -6.34
N PHE A 501 18.84 -4.28 -7.58
CA PHE A 501 17.92 -4.12 -8.70
C PHE A 501 17.83 -5.44 -9.47
N HIS A 502 16.81 -5.57 -10.29
CA HIS A 502 16.53 -6.75 -11.08
C HIS A 502 16.93 -6.55 -12.53
N VAL A 503 17.40 -7.62 -13.16
CA VAL A 503 17.67 -7.67 -14.59
C VAL A 503 16.97 -8.89 -15.17
N MET A 504 16.19 -8.69 -16.23
CA MET A 504 15.56 -9.75 -16.99
C MET A 504 16.22 -9.85 -18.36
N LEU A 505 16.56 -11.08 -18.75
CA LEU A 505 17.18 -11.39 -20.02
C LEU A 505 16.28 -12.32 -20.83
N HIS A 506 15.96 -11.95 -22.07
CA HIS A 506 15.18 -12.80 -22.97
C HIS A 506 16.06 -13.72 -23.79
N ARG A 507 15.86 -15.03 -23.63
CA ARG A 507 16.59 -16.08 -24.36
C ARG A 507 18.11 -15.86 -24.39
N PRO A 508 18.76 -15.55 -23.26
CA PRO A 508 20.21 -15.36 -23.24
C PRO A 508 20.94 -16.69 -23.50
N ASP A 509 22.20 -16.59 -23.90
CA ASP A 509 23.11 -17.72 -23.83
C ASP A 509 23.32 -18.15 -22.37
N LEU A 510 22.95 -19.39 -22.02
CA LEU A 510 23.07 -19.90 -20.67
C LEU A 510 24.53 -20.07 -20.22
N VAL A 511 25.49 -20.18 -21.15
CA VAL A 511 26.92 -20.15 -20.80
C VAL A 511 27.28 -18.78 -20.24
N PHE A 512 26.81 -17.71 -20.90
CA PHE A 512 26.98 -16.35 -20.38
C PHE A 512 26.29 -16.16 -19.02
N VAL A 513 25.05 -16.63 -18.85
CA VAL A 513 24.36 -16.53 -17.55
C VAL A 513 25.12 -17.27 -16.45
N ARG A 514 25.70 -18.44 -16.75
CA ARG A 514 26.54 -19.18 -15.79
C ARG A 514 27.83 -18.45 -15.44
N GLU A 515 28.47 -17.80 -16.41
CA GLU A 515 29.68 -17.00 -16.18
C GLU A 515 29.39 -15.79 -15.28
N ILE A 516 28.36 -15.00 -15.61
CA ILE A 516 28.04 -13.76 -14.90
C ILE A 516 27.52 -14.01 -13.47
N THR A 517 26.84 -15.13 -13.26
CA THR A 517 26.38 -15.57 -11.94
C THR A 517 27.39 -16.43 -11.17
N ARG A 518 28.58 -16.68 -11.76
CA ARG A 518 29.64 -17.55 -11.20
C ARG A 518 29.15 -18.96 -10.84
N GLY A 519 28.21 -19.48 -11.63
CA GLY A 519 27.63 -20.80 -11.43
C GLY A 519 26.57 -20.87 -10.33
N ASP A 520 25.97 -19.73 -9.96
CA ASP A 520 24.82 -19.72 -9.07
C ASP A 520 23.65 -20.53 -9.64
N ILE A 521 22.84 -21.07 -8.73
CA ILE A 521 21.62 -21.84 -9.04
C ILE A 521 20.55 -21.33 -8.08
N PRO A 522 19.36 -20.93 -8.57
CA PRO A 522 18.30 -20.38 -7.73
C PRO A 522 17.84 -21.40 -6.69
N LEU A 523 17.49 -20.92 -5.50
CA LEU A 523 17.06 -21.81 -4.41
C LEU A 523 15.79 -22.60 -4.73
N ILE A 524 14.86 -22.08 -5.54
CA ILE A 524 13.66 -22.83 -5.94
C ILE A 524 13.99 -24.15 -6.66
N GLU A 525 15.18 -24.28 -7.26
CA GLU A 525 15.65 -25.54 -7.87
C GLU A 525 16.35 -26.47 -6.87
N ARG A 526 16.65 -25.99 -5.65
CA ARG A 526 17.29 -26.76 -4.59
C ARG A 526 16.32 -27.29 -3.53
N VAL A 527 15.09 -26.77 -3.49
CA VAL A 527 14.09 -27.00 -2.44
C VAL A 527 12.96 -27.89 -2.93
#